data_AF-A0A3A9ZGL4-F1
#
_entry.id   AF-A0A3A9ZGL4-F1
#
_cell.length_a   1.000
_cell.length_b   1.000
_cell.length_c   1.000
_cell.angle_alpha   90.00
_cell.angle_beta   90.00
_cell.angle_gamma   90.00
#
_symmetry.space_group_name_H-M   'P 1'
#
loop_
_entity.id
_entity.type
_entity.pdbx_description
1 polymer ?
#
loop_
_entity_poly.entity_id
_entity_poly.type
_entity_poly.pdbx_seq_one_letter_code
_entity_poly.pdbx_strand_id
1 'polypeptide(L)' 'MPMQRTNVYADPEDLALIKEGAARLGVPEAEILRRGIHIAAMSVRTWDTPFADDDDLIDLGDPVTEDDARATPSRWA' A
#
# COMPACT_ATOMS: atom_id res chain seq x y z
N MET A 1 -5.30 -14.02 -16.29
CA MET A 1 -6.03 -12.97 -17.03
C MET A 1 -5.04 -12.19 -17.89
N PRO A 2 -5.36 -11.85 -19.14
CA PRO A 2 -4.50 -11.01 -19.97
C PRO A 2 -4.38 -9.59 -19.37
N MET A 3 -3.19 -9.00 -19.43
CA MET A 3 -3.00 -7.60 -19.04
C MET A 3 -3.74 -6.68 -20.02
N GLN A 4 -4.53 -5.73 -19.51
CA GLN A 4 -5.17 -4.70 -20.32
C GLN A 4 -4.27 -3.46 -20.39
N ARG A 5 -4.23 -2.80 -21.55
CA ARG A 5 -3.47 -1.57 -21.75
C ARG A 5 -4.34 -0.36 -21.43
N THR A 6 -3.82 0.54 -20.60
CA THR A 6 -4.40 1.86 -20.31
C THR A 6 -3.32 2.92 -20.42
N ASN A 7 -3.69 4.14 -20.80
CA ASN A 7 -2.80 5.29 -20.86
C ASN A 7 -3.23 6.29 -19.79
N VAL A 8 -2.27 6.82 -19.03
CA VAL A 8 -2.49 7.81 -17.98
C VAL A 8 -1.44 8.90 -18.09
N TYR A 9 -1.80 10.12 -17.68
CA TYR A 9 -0.85 11.21 -17.50
C TYR A 9 -0.29 11.14 -16.08
N ALA A 10 1.01 11.39 -15.92
CA ALA A 10 1.70 11.42 -14.65
C ALA A 10 2.65 12.62 -14.62
N ASP A 11 3.02 13.07 -13.42
CA ASP A 11 3.99 14.14 -13.26
C ASP A 11 5.35 13.73 -13.85
N PRO A 12 6.00 14.59 -14.66
CA PRO A 12 7.34 14.31 -15.19
C PRO A 12 8.38 13.98 -14.12
N GLU A 13 8.31 14.59 -12.94
CA GLU A 13 9.23 14.34 -11.84
C GLU A 13 9.02 12.94 -11.26
N ASP A 14 7.77 12.51 -11.08
CA ASP A 14 7.44 11.15 -10.63
C ASP A 14 7.94 10.10 -11.63
N LEU A 15 7.75 10.33 -12.93
CA LEU A 15 8.23 9.44 -13.98
C LEU A 15 9.77 9.32 -13.96
N ALA A 16 10.49 10.42 -13.71
CA ALA A 16 11.93 10.40 -13.57
C ALA A 16 12.38 9.54 -12.38
N LEU A 17 11.73 9.70 -11.22
CA LEU A 17 12.01 8.90 -10.03
C LEU A 17 11.74 7.41 -10.23
N ILE A 18 10.62 7.06 -10.89
CA ILE A 18 10.28 5.66 -11.20
C ILE A 18 11.34 5.05 -12.11
N LYS A 19 11.81 5.80 -13.12
CA LYS A 19 12.83 5.33 -14.07
C LYS A 19 14.18 5.10 -13.39
N GLU A 20 14.61 6.02 -12.52
CA GLU A 20 15.84 5.85 -11.72
C GLU A 20 15.72 4.64 -10.78
N GLY A 21 14.59 4.51 -10.10
CA GLY A 21 14.30 3.37 -9.23
C GLY A 21 14.34 2.04 -9.96
N ALA A 22 13.73 1.95 -11.15
CA ALA A 22 13.74 0.77 -12.00
C ALA A 22 15.17 0.37 -12.40
N ALA A 23 15.99 1.33 -12.79
CA ALA A 23 17.40 1.10 -13.13
C ALA A 23 18.20 0.59 -11.91
N ARG A 24 18.00 1.20 -10.74
CA ARG A 24 18.67 0.78 -9.50
C ARG A 24 18.26 -0.63 -9.04
N LEU A 25 17.01 -1.01 -9.29
CA LEU A 25 16.46 -2.31 -8.91
C LEU A 25 16.68 -3.40 -10.00
N GLY A 26 17.14 -3.02 -11.20
CA GLY A 26 17.34 -3.96 -12.30
C GLY A 26 16.04 -4.53 -12.88
N VAL A 27 14.93 -3.80 -12.75
CA VAL A 27 13.59 -4.24 -13.21
C VAL A 27 13.05 -3.31 -14.30
N PRO A 28 12.10 -3.78 -15.13
CA PRO A 28 11.43 -2.90 -16.08
C PRO A 28 10.60 -1.81 -15.37
N GLU A 29 10.60 -0.59 -15.90
CA GLU A 29 9.78 0.53 -15.39
C GLU A 29 8.30 0.15 -15.25
N ALA A 30 7.78 -0.56 -16.24
CA ALA A 30 6.40 -1.05 -16.26
C ALA A 30 6.07 -1.98 -15.08
N GLU A 31 7.06 -2.63 -14.45
CA GLU A 31 6.85 -3.45 -13.26
C GLU A 31 6.52 -2.60 -12.03
N ILE A 32 7.25 -1.50 -11.84
CA ILE A 32 6.97 -0.55 -10.77
C ILE A 32 5.59 0.09 -10.99
N LEU A 33 5.27 0.50 -12.22
CA LEU A 33 3.96 1.07 -12.56
C LEU A 33 2.82 0.08 -12.31
N ARG A 34 2.98 -1.20 -12.70
CA ARG A 34 1.98 -2.23 -12.40
C ARG A 34 1.78 -2.41 -10.90
N ARG A 35 2.86 -2.36 -10.11
CA ARG A 35 2.77 -2.45 -8.64
C ARG A 35 2.05 -1.23 -8.06
N GLY A 36 2.35 -0.02 -8.54
CA GLY A 36 1.67 1.20 -8.14
C GLY A 36 0.17 1.15 -8.41
N ILE A 37 -0.22 0.74 -9.62
CA ILE A 37 -1.64 0.55 -10.00
C ILE A 37 -2.31 -0.50 -9.10
N HIS A 38 -1.62 -1.61 -8.80
CA HIS A 38 -2.16 -2.64 -7.91
C HIS A 38 -2.41 -2.12 -6.50
N ILE A 39 -1.47 -1.36 -5.93
CA ILE A 39 -1.62 -0.75 -4.60
C ILE A 39 -2.77 0.26 -4.60
N ALA A 40 -2.87 1.10 -5.64
CA ALA A 40 -3.99 2.05 -5.78
C ALA A 40 -5.35 1.33 -5.93
N ALA A 41 -5.39 0.22 -6.67
CA ALA A 41 -6.60 -0.60 -6.77
C ALA A 41 -6.99 -1.22 -5.42
N MET A 42 -6.01 -1.69 -4.64
CA MET A 42 -6.22 -2.20 -3.29
C MET A 42 -6.74 -1.12 -2.33
N SER A 43 -6.27 0.12 -2.43
CA SER A 43 -6.67 1.20 -1.52
C SER A 43 -8.12 1.66 -1.74
N VAL A 44 -8.66 1.50 -2.96
CA VAL A 44 -10.06 1.82 -3.27
C VAL A 44 -10.98 0.61 -3.20
N ARG A 45 -10.45 -0.57 -2.88
CA ARG A 45 -11.23 -1.78 -2.71
C ARG A 45 -11.96 -1.74 -1.37
N THR A 46 -13.15 -1.15 -1.38
CA THR A 46 -14.10 -1.25 -0.27
C THR A 46 -14.75 -2.64 -0.27
N TRP A 47 -15.11 -3.16 0.90
CA TRP A 47 -15.95 -4.36 0.98
C TRP A 47 -17.38 -3.98 0.61
N ASP A 48 -18.02 -4.75 -0.28
CA ASP A 48 -19.44 -4.54 -0.64
C ASP A 48 -20.40 -4.78 0.54
N THR A 49 -19.92 -5.47 1.57
CA THR A 49 -20.62 -5.68 2.85
C THR A 49 -19.71 -5.19 3.97
N PRO A 50 -20.20 -4.46 4.99
CA PRO A 50 -19.39 -4.08 6.14
C PRO A 50 -18.65 -5.29 6.71
N PHE A 51 -17.35 -5.10 7.03
CA PHE A 51 -16.51 -6.17 7.57
C PHE A 51 -16.96 -6.62 8.97
N ALA A 52 -17.71 -5.75 9.66
CA ALA A 52 -18.40 -6.00 10.92
C ALA A 52 -19.67 -5.12 10.91
N ASP A 53 -20.76 -5.64 11.46
CA ASP A 53 -21.85 -4.77 11.93
C ASP A 53 -21.35 -3.96 13.14
N ASP A 54 -21.99 -2.84 13.50
CA ASP A 54 -21.53 -2.00 14.63
C ASP A 54 -21.35 -2.80 15.94
N ASP A 55 -22.06 -3.91 16.09
CA ASP A 55 -22.00 -4.82 17.24
C ASP A 55 -20.84 -5.85 17.19
N ASP A 56 -20.19 -6.04 16.04
CA ASP A 56 -19.05 -6.96 15.80
C ASP A 56 -17.70 -6.22 15.76
N LEU A 57 -17.68 -4.92 16.08
CA LEU A 57 -16.46 -4.13 16.08
C LEU A 57 -15.48 -4.70 17.11
N ILE A 58 -14.29 -5.08 16.66
CA ILE A 58 -13.23 -5.56 17.54
C ILE A 58 -12.85 -4.39 18.46
N ASP A 59 -13.12 -4.55 19.77
CA ASP A 59 -12.60 -3.66 20.79
C ASP A 59 -11.07 -3.77 20.82
N LEU A 60 -10.41 -2.78 20.21
CA LEU A 60 -8.94 -2.67 20.17
C LEU A 60 -8.38 -2.19 21.51
N GLY A 61 -9.22 -2.00 22.53
CA GLY A 61 -8.87 -1.48 23.84
C GLY A 61 -8.69 0.04 23.83
N ASP A 62 -8.12 0.54 24.92
CA ASP A 62 -7.85 1.96 25.08
C ASP A 62 -6.86 2.50 24.04
N PRO A 63 -6.88 3.81 23.73
CA PRO A 63 -5.93 4.43 22.82
C PRO A 63 -4.48 4.12 23.21
N VAL A 64 -3.70 3.63 22.25
CA VAL A 64 -2.28 3.31 22.45
C VAL A 64 -1.51 4.57 22.86
N THR A 65 -0.84 4.52 24.00
CA THR A 65 0.00 5.62 24.50
C THR A 65 1.46 5.50 24.02
N GLU A 66 2.23 6.57 24.16
CA GLU A 66 3.66 6.55 23.83
C GLU A 66 4.44 5.54 24.70
N ASP A 67 4.05 5.38 25.97
CA ASP A 67 4.67 4.44 26.89
C ASP A 67 4.38 2.98 26.50
N ASP A 68 3.20 2.68 25.95
CA ASP A 68 2.87 1.36 25.39
C ASP A 68 3.74 1.00 24.19
N ALA A 69 3.97 1.97 23.30
CA ALA A 69 4.84 1.78 22.14
C ALA A 69 6.28 1.49 22.57
N ARG A 70 6.78 2.17 23.61
CA ARG A 70 8.14 2.01 24.13
C ARG A 70 8.33 0.71 24.92
N ALA A 71 7.27 0.19 25.55
CA ALA A 71 7.29 -1.05 26.30
C ALA A 71 7.30 -2.31 25.41
N THR A 72 7.14 -2.17 24.09
CA THR A 72 7.16 -3.31 23.16
C THR A 72 8.55 -3.96 23.15
N PRO A 73 8.72 -5.20 23.65
CA PRO A 73 10.01 -5.87 23.61
C PRO A 73 10.39 -6.16 22.16
N SER A 74 11.61 -5.80 21.75
CA SER A 74 12.11 -6.12 20.42
C SER A 74 12.19 -7.65 20.26
N ARG A 75 11.23 -8.24 19.55
CA ARG A 75 11.14 -9.68 19.28
C ARG A 75 12.26 -10.22 18.34
N TRP A 76 13.34 -9.47 18.13
CA TRP A 76 14.45 -9.84 17.27
C TRP A 76 15.80 -9.46 17.91
N ALA A 77 16.08 -10.03 19.08
CA ALA A 77 17.42 -10.07 19.69
C ALA A 77 17.93 -11.52 19.68
#